data_AF-A0A932H6W5-F1
#
_entry.id   AF-A0A932H6W5-F1
#
_cell.length_a   1.000
_cell.length_b   1.000
_cell.length_c   1.000
_cell.angle_alpha   90.00
_cell.angle_beta   90.00
_cell.angle_gamma   90.00
#
_symmetry.space_group_name_H-M   'P 1'
#
loop_
_entity.id
_entity.type
_entity.pdbx_description
1 polymer ?
#
loop_
_entity_poly.entity_id
_entity_poly.type
_entity_poly.pdbx_seq_one_letter_code
_entity_poly.pdbx_strand_id
1 'polypeptide(L)'
;MEWFRWERNPWGQEILIGLSWDLVWVAVAAGALLVVAHALLYLWRWRGAGTEKVSQALPRSEFVEPIQRLPERILRHSVASRLFHWVMAVSVLTLLLTAFLPIWGVKFSWVTA
;
A
#
# COMPACT_ATOMS: atom_id res chain seq x y z
N MET A 1 -8.75 24.55 11.25
CA MET A 1 -8.54 23.51 10.21
C MET A 1 -8.52 24.20 8.88
N GLU A 2 -7.33 24.39 8.31
CA GLU A 2 -7.24 24.72 6.90
C GLU A 2 -7.49 23.43 6.13
N TRP A 3 -8.29 23.46 5.07
CA TRP A 3 -8.57 22.26 4.25
C TRP A 3 -7.53 22.10 3.14
N PHE A 4 -6.93 23.21 2.75
CA PHE A 4 -6.06 23.36 1.60
C PHE A 4 -4.77 24.05 2.03
N ARG A 5 -3.65 23.64 1.46
CA ARG A 5 -2.34 24.25 1.65
C ARG A 5 -2.01 25.08 0.43
N TRP A 6 -1.69 26.35 0.68
CA TRP A 6 -1.27 27.31 -0.31
C TRP A 6 0.22 27.60 -0.14
N GLU A 7 0.92 27.80 -1.25
CA GLU A 7 2.31 28.19 -1.25
C GLU A 7 2.55 29.26 -2.33
N ARG A 8 3.58 30.07 -2.15
CA ARG A 8 3.95 31.09 -3.12
C ARG A 8 5.01 30.53 -4.05
N ASN A 9 4.72 30.51 -5.35
CA ASN A 9 5.69 30.05 -6.34
C ASN A 9 6.85 31.07 -6.50
N PRO A 10 7.93 30.72 -7.21
CA PRO A 10 9.07 31.63 -7.43
C PRO A 10 8.73 32.95 -8.16
N TRP A 11 7.55 33.04 -8.79
CA TRP A 11 7.05 34.24 -9.46
C TRP A 11 6.09 35.07 -8.58
N GLY A 12 5.97 34.73 -7.29
CA GLY A 12 5.15 35.48 -6.35
C GLY A 12 3.64 35.22 -6.44
N GLN A 13 3.22 34.21 -7.22
CA GLN A 13 1.82 33.82 -7.34
C GLN A 13 1.46 32.79 -6.27
N GLU A 14 0.28 32.93 -5.67
CA GLU A 14 -0.26 31.89 -4.78
C GLU A 14 -0.78 30.71 -5.60
N ILE A 15 -0.29 29.52 -5.26
CA ILE A 15 -0.69 28.27 -5.89
C ILE A 15 -1.17 27.29 -4.82
N LEU A 16 -2.18 26.50 -5.18
CA LEU A 16 -2.68 25.41 -4.36
C LEU A 16 -1.71 24.23 -4.48
N ILE A 17 -1.06 23.83 -3.38
CA ILE A 17 -0.11 22.71 -3.40
C ILE A 17 -0.74 21.38 -2.97
N GLY A 18 -1.89 21.43 -2.27
CA GLY A 18 -2.61 20.22 -1.91
C GLY A 18 -3.57 20.38 -0.74
N LEU A 19 -4.04 19.25 -0.22
CA LEU A 19 -4.85 19.17 0.99
C LEU A 19 -3.97 19.34 2.23
N SER A 20 -4.57 19.82 3.32
CA SER A 20 -3.85 19.96 4.58
C SER A 20 -3.54 18.62 5.24
N TRP A 21 -2.50 18.61 6.07
CA TRP A 21 -2.12 17.45 6.88
C TRP A 21 -3.15 17.14 7.96
N ASP A 22 -3.97 18.11 8.36
CA ASP A 22 -5.01 17.92 9.35
C ASP A 22 -6.08 16.92 8.89
N LEU A 23 -6.31 16.80 7.57
CA LEU A 23 -7.23 15.80 7.00
C LEU A 23 -6.77 14.35 7.25
N VAL A 24 -5.48 14.11 7.52
CA VAL A 24 -5.00 12.76 7.87
C VAL A 24 -5.70 12.26 9.13
N TRP A 25 -5.90 13.12 10.13
CA TRP A 25 -6.61 12.75 11.36
C TRP A 25 -8.08 12.47 11.12
N VAL A 26 -8.71 13.19 10.19
CA VAL A 26 -10.09 12.91 9.77
C VAL A 26 -10.19 11.54 9.11
N ALA A 27 -9.25 11.19 8.22
CA ALA A 27 -9.20 9.88 7.58
C ALA A 27 -8.95 8.75 8.59
N VAL A 28 -8.04 8.95 9.55
CA VAL A 28 -7.77 8.00 10.65
C VAL A 28 -9.02 7.80 11.50
N ALA A 29 -9.70 8.87 11.89
CA ALA A 29 -10.93 8.80 12.67
C ALA A 29 -12.05 8.07 11.91
N ALA A 30 -12.24 8.38 10.64
CA ALA A 30 -13.21 7.71 9.78
C ALA A 30 -12.92 6.21 9.64
N GLY A 31 -11.65 5.84 9.45
CA GLY A 31 -11.21 4.45 9.42
C GLY A 31 -11.47 3.71 10.73
N ALA A 32 -11.13 4.34 11.86
CA ALA A 32 -11.41 3.78 13.19
C ALA A 32 -12.91 3.57 13.42
N LEU A 33 -13.74 4.56 13.07
CA LEU A 33 -15.20 4.45 13.14
C LEU A 33 -15.73 3.32 12.28
N LEU A 34 -15.20 3.14 11.06
CA LEU A 34 -15.60 2.05 10.17
C LEU A 34 -15.24 0.68 10.76
N VAL A 35 -14.04 0.53 11.35
CA VAL A 35 -13.63 -0.71 12.02
C VAL A 35 -14.52 -1.00 13.24
N VAL A 36 -14.79 0.01 14.06
CA VAL A 36 -15.69 -0.12 15.22
C VAL A 36 -17.09 -0.51 14.76
N ALA A 37 -17.65 0.19 13.78
CA ALA A 37 -18.96 -0.13 13.21
C ALA A 37 -18.98 -1.56 12.64
N HIS A 38 -17.95 -1.96 11.88
CA HIS A 38 -17.83 -3.31 11.34
C HIS A 38 -17.78 -4.36 12.45
N ALA A 39 -17.00 -4.15 13.50
CA ALA A 39 -16.90 -5.05 14.64
C ALA A 39 -18.24 -5.14 15.40
N LEU A 40 -18.93 -4.02 15.62
CA LEU A 40 -20.25 -3.99 16.25
C LEU A 40 -21.30 -4.71 15.40
N LEU A 41 -21.30 -4.49 14.08
CA LEU A 41 -22.19 -5.18 13.14
C LEU A 41 -21.90 -6.68 13.09
N TYR A 42 -20.63 -7.07 13.09
CA TYR A 42 -20.23 -8.47 13.16
C TYR A 42 -20.72 -9.11 14.46
N LEU A 43 -20.45 -8.50 15.61
CA LEU A 43 -20.90 -8.99 16.92
C LEU A 43 -22.43 -9.06 17.02
N TRP A 44 -23.13 -8.10 16.43
CA TRP A 44 -24.59 -8.09 16.40
C TRP A 44 -25.16 -9.18 15.48
N ARG A 45 -24.60 -9.38 14.29
CA ARG A 45 -25.00 -10.45 13.36
C ARG A 45 -24.62 -11.84 13.86
N TRP A 46 -23.46 -12.01 14.49
CA TRP A 46 -22.99 -13.30 15.01
C TRP A 46 -23.72 -13.74 16.28
N ARG A 47 -24.28 -12.82 17.06
CA ARG A 47 -25.17 -13.15 18.19
C ARG A 47 -26.44 -13.91 17.77
N GLY A 48 -26.82 -13.88 16.49
CA GLY A 48 -27.93 -14.65 15.92
C GLY A 48 -27.53 -15.77 14.95
N ALA A 49 -26.24 -15.91 14.63
CA ALA A 49 -25.76 -16.91 13.68
C ALA A 49 -25.28 -18.16 14.43
N GLY A 50 -26.21 -19.09 14.69
CA GLY A 50 -25.87 -20.46 15.05
C GLY A 50 -24.85 -21.03 14.05
N THR A 51 -23.84 -21.68 14.59
CA THR A 51 -22.67 -22.18 13.85
C THR A 51 -23.06 -23.29 12.88
N GLU A 52 -23.55 -22.95 11.68
CA GLU A 52 -23.56 -23.90 10.58
C GLU A 52 -22.16 -24.00 10.01
N LYS A 53 -21.52 -25.13 10.31
CA LYS A 53 -20.21 -25.54 9.82
C LYS A 53 -20.27 -25.64 8.29
N VAL A 54 -19.86 -24.57 7.61
CA VAL A 54 -19.53 -24.60 6.19
C VAL A 54 -18.22 -25.36 6.03
N SER A 55 -18.32 -26.68 6.07
CA SER A 55 -17.26 -27.63 5.71
C SER A 55 -17.78 -28.62 4.65
N GLN A 56 -18.81 -28.22 3.91
CA GLN A 56 -19.32 -29.02 2.81
C GLN A 56 -18.46 -28.81 1.56
N ALA A 57 -17.64 -29.83 1.34
CA ALA A 57 -17.47 -30.52 0.06
C ALA A 57 -17.13 -29.64 -1.15
N LEU A 58 -15.83 -29.37 -1.31
CA LEU A 58 -15.26 -29.38 -2.66
C LEU A 58 -14.65 -30.77 -2.89
N PRO A 59 -15.05 -31.52 -3.94
CA PRO A 59 -14.39 -32.76 -4.30
C PRO A 59 -12.95 -32.43 -4.70
N ARG A 60 -12.01 -32.77 -3.82
CA ARG A 60 -10.57 -32.59 -3.99
C ARG A 60 -10.04 -33.27 -5.28
N SER A 61 -10.83 -34.17 -5.87
CA SER A 61 -10.48 -35.02 -7.01
C SER A 61 -10.59 -34.38 -8.40
N GLU A 62 -11.41 -33.35 -8.61
CA GLU A 62 -11.56 -32.73 -9.95
C GLU A 62 -10.36 -31.85 -10.36
N PHE A 63 -9.53 -31.45 -9.39
CA PHE A 63 -8.36 -30.58 -9.60
C PHE A 63 -7.03 -31.35 -9.73
N VAL A 64 -7.04 -32.69 -9.70
CA VAL A 64 -5.80 -33.50 -9.66
C VAL A 64 -5.25 -33.85 -11.06
N GLU A 65 -6.12 -33.93 -12.07
CA GLU A 65 -5.76 -34.22 -13.46
C GLU A 65 -4.75 -33.24 -14.11
N PRO A 66 -4.79 -31.91 -13.86
CA PRO A 66 -3.86 -30.99 -14.50
C PRO A 66 -2.41 -31.14 -14.05
N ILE A 67 -2.15 -31.71 -12.86
CA ILE A 67 -0.82 -31.69 -12.21
C ILE A 67 0.18 -32.60 -12.93
N GLN A 68 -0.29 -33.66 -13.61
CA GLN A 68 0.57 -34.63 -14.28
C GLN A 68 1.28 -34.08 -15.54
N ARG A 69 0.85 -32.93 -16.07
CA ARG A 69 1.43 -32.30 -17.27
C ARG A 69 2.39 -31.15 -16.99
N LEU A 70 2.63 -30.80 -15.72
CA LEU A 70 3.55 -29.71 -15.42
C LEU A 70 5.00 -30.19 -15.40
N PRO A 71 5.94 -29.42 -15.98
CA PRO A 71 7.35 -29.72 -15.84
C PRO A 71 7.76 -29.70 -14.37
N GLU A 72 8.65 -30.63 -13.99
CA GLU A 72 9.15 -30.81 -12.61
C GLU A 72 9.70 -29.51 -11.99
N ARG A 73 10.18 -28.59 -12.83
CA ARG A 73 10.62 -27.27 -12.41
C ARG A 73 10.11 -26.18 -13.36
N ILE A 74 9.21 -25.35 -12.84
CA ILE A 74 8.72 -24.14 -13.51
C ILE A 74 9.67 -22.98 -13.17
N LEU A 75 10.24 -22.35 -14.19
CA LEU A 75 11.04 -21.13 -14.03
C LEU A 75 10.10 -19.96 -13.68
N ARG A 76 9.90 -19.71 -12.37
CA ARG A 76 9.01 -18.64 -11.89
C ARG A 76 9.51 -17.22 -12.24
N HIS A 77 10.83 -17.02 -12.19
CA HIS A 77 11.47 -15.75 -12.48
C HIS A 77 12.79 -15.99 -13.21
N SER A 78 12.90 -15.46 -14.42
CA SER A 78 14.15 -15.48 -15.19
C SER A 78 15.20 -14.59 -14.52
N VAL A 79 16.47 -14.78 -14.86
CA VAL A 79 17.55 -13.89 -14.37
C VAL A 79 17.28 -12.45 -14.81
N ALA A 80 16.81 -12.24 -16.04
CA ALA A 80 16.44 -10.92 -16.55
C ALA A 80 15.34 -10.26 -15.71
N SER A 81 14.28 -11.00 -15.33
CA SER A 81 13.21 -10.43 -14.50
C SER A 81 13.70 -10.06 -13.10
N ARG A 82 14.62 -10.85 -12.53
CA ARG A 82 15.24 -10.55 -11.23
C ARG A 82 16.13 -9.31 -11.33
N LEU A 83 16.98 -9.21 -12.36
CA LEU A 83 17.83 -8.05 -12.57
C LEU A 83 17.00 -6.78 -12.74
N PHE A 84 15.95 -6.82 -13.56
CA PHE A 84 15.03 -5.69 -13.72
C PHE A 84 14.43 -5.25 -12.39
N HIS A 85 13.94 -6.20 -11.59
CA HIS A 85 13.39 -5.90 -10.27
C HIS A 85 14.44 -5.34 -9.31
N TRP A 86 15.64 -5.91 -9.27
CA TRP A 86 16.72 -5.44 -8.41
C TRP A 86 17.18 -4.04 -8.79
N VAL A 87 17.33 -3.73 -10.09
CA VAL A 87 17.66 -2.39 -10.56
C VAL A 87 16.57 -1.40 -10.16
N MET A 88 15.29 -1.74 -10.39
CA MET A 88 14.17 -0.92 -9.95
C MET A 88 14.21 -0.67 -8.44
N ALA A 89 14.41 -1.71 -7.63
CA ALA A 89 14.46 -1.61 -6.18
C ALA A 89 15.61 -0.70 -5.70
N VAL A 90 16.82 -0.87 -6.26
CA VAL A 90 17.98 -0.02 -5.94
C VAL A 90 17.72 1.43 -6.34
N SER A 91 17.13 1.67 -7.51
CA SER A 91 16.77 3.02 -7.96
C SER A 91 15.78 3.69 -7.01
N VAL A 92 14.68 3.00 -6.66
CA VAL A 92 13.67 3.53 -5.75
C VAL A 92 14.27 3.81 -4.36
N LEU A 93 15.08 2.89 -3.83
CA LEU A 93 15.77 3.10 -2.55
C LEU A 93 16.72 4.29 -2.60
N THR A 94 17.48 4.44 -3.68
CA THR A 94 18.38 5.58 -3.88
C THR A 94 17.58 6.88 -3.89
N LEU A 95 16.49 6.95 -4.66
CA LEU A 95 15.62 8.13 -4.73
C LEU A 95 15.06 8.50 -3.36
N LEU A 96 14.52 7.52 -2.62
CA LEU A 96 14.00 7.74 -1.26
C LEU A 96 15.08 8.31 -0.35
N LEU A 97 16.25 7.66 -0.27
CA LEU A 97 17.37 8.14 0.54
C LEU A 97 17.73 9.58 0.16
N THR A 98 17.95 9.86 -1.13
CA THR A 98 18.31 11.20 -1.59
C THR A 98 17.23 12.25 -1.34
N ALA A 99 15.95 11.87 -1.28
CA ALA A 99 14.86 12.78 -0.94
C ALA A 99 14.76 13.07 0.57
N PHE A 100 15.05 12.09 1.43
CA PHE A 100 14.93 12.23 2.89
C PHE A 100 16.20 12.75 3.58
N LEU A 101 17.40 12.41 3.10
CA LEU A 101 18.67 12.86 3.68
C LEU A 101 18.77 14.40 3.85
N PRO A 102 18.28 15.23 2.90
CA PRO A 102 18.26 16.70 3.06
C PRO A 102 17.40 17.18 4.23
N ILE A 103 16.30 16.48 4.53
CA ILE A 103 15.42 16.79 5.66
C ILE A 103 16.18 16.59 7.00
N TRP A 104 17.14 15.66 7.03
CA TRP A 104 18.02 15.45 8.18
C TRP A 104 19.30 16.31 8.16
N GLY A 105 19.37 17.30 7.26
CA GLY A 105 20.46 18.27 7.21
C GLY A 105 21.70 17.81 6.43
N VAL A 106 21.66 16.65 5.77
CA VAL A 106 22.73 16.24 4.85
C VAL A 106 22.61 17.06 3.56
N LYS A 107 23.55 17.98 3.36
CA LYS A 107 23.59 18.84 2.16
C LYS A 107 24.43 18.18 1.08
N PHE A 108 23.86 18.07 -0.11
CA PHE A 108 24.56 17.58 -1.28
C PHE A 108 25.20 18.75 -2.03
N SER A 109 26.48 18.66 -2.39
CA SER A 109 27.20 19.73 -3.09
C SER A 109 26.64 20.06 -4.48
N TRP A 110 25.90 19.13 -5.08
CA TRP A 110 25.20 19.33 -6.36
C TRP A 110 23.79 19.92 -6.22
N VAL A 111 23.29 20.10 -4.99
CA VAL A 111 22.03 20.78 -4.71
C VAL A 111 22.37 22.19 -4.20
N THR A 112 22.45 23.15 -5.13
CA THR A 112 22.62 24.56 -4.79
C THR A 112 21.29 25.11 -4.27
N ALA A 113 21.31 25.68 -3.06
CA ALA A 113 20.19 26.37 -2.45
C ALA A 113 19.95 27.74 -3.08
#